data_AF-A0A101RLV0-F1
#
_entry.id   AF-A0A101RLV0-F1
#
_cell.length_a   1.000
_cell.length_b   1.000
_cell.length_c   1.000
_cell.angle_alpha   90.00
_cell.angle_beta   90.00
_cell.angle_gamma   90.00
#
_symmetry.space_group_name_H-M   'P 1'
#
loop_
_entity.id
_entity.type
_entity.pdbx_description
1 polymer ?
#
loop_
_entity_poly.entity_id
_entity_poly.type
_entity_poly.pdbx_seq_one_letter_code
_entity_poly.pdbx_strand_id
1 'polypeptide(L)'
;MRCGQVDVVFDVIGGDILDRSAALVRPGGTLVSIAHQPTVRPDDGQTVFFVVEPDRVRLADLARRLRDGRLRVRVGEVRSLADAPAAFTSRQRVPGRTIIRVAED
;
A
#
# COMPACT_ATOMS: atom_id res chain seq x y z
N MET A 1 1.62 -22.34 -1.84
CA MET A 1 0.97 -21.83 -0.61
C MET A 1 -0.52 -21.69 -0.90
N ARG A 2 -1.40 -22.40 -0.18
CA ARG A 2 -2.83 -22.09 -0.18
C ARG A 2 -3.10 -21.33 1.12
N CYS A 3 -3.45 -20.05 1.01
CA CYS A 3 -4.05 -19.32 2.12
C CYS A 3 -5.51 -19.79 2.23
N GLY A 4 -5.99 -20.00 3.45
CA GLY A 4 -7.42 -20.20 3.70
C GLY A 4 -8.20 -18.91 3.47
N GLN A 5 -9.48 -18.91 3.84
CA GLN A 5 -10.24 -17.66 3.81
C GLN A 5 -9.68 -16.64 4.82
N VAL A 6 -9.81 -15.35 4.51
CA VAL A 6 -9.29 -14.23 5.28
C VAL A 6 -10.37 -13.20 5.56
N ASP A 7 -10.15 -12.42 6.62
CA ASP A 7 -11.07 -11.37 7.05
C ASP A 7 -10.99 -10.15 6.13
N VAL A 8 -9.78 -9.86 5.65
CA VAL A 8 -9.48 -8.71 4.79
C VAL A 8 -8.52 -9.10 3.69
N VAL A 9 -8.85 -8.71 2.46
CA VAL A 9 -7.91 -8.63 1.35
C VAL A 9 -7.60 -7.15 1.10
N PHE A 10 -6.32 -6.78 1.16
CA PHE A 10 -5.83 -5.45 0.83
C PHE A 10 -5.04 -5.52 -0.49
N ASP A 11 -5.68 -5.08 -1.56
CA ASP A 11 -5.15 -5.14 -2.92
C ASP A 11 -4.40 -3.84 -3.30
N VAL A 12 -3.20 -4.05 -3.83
CA VAL A 12 -2.29 -3.00 -4.33
C VAL A 12 -1.86 -3.26 -5.77
N ILE A 13 -2.44 -4.28 -6.42
CA ILE A 13 -2.04 -4.77 -7.74
C ILE A 13 -3.19 -4.60 -8.74
N GLY A 14 -4.39 -5.03 -8.40
CA GLY A 14 -5.56 -4.98 -9.26
C GLY A 14 -5.66 -6.12 -10.29
N GLY A 15 -6.68 -6.05 -11.15
CA GLY A 15 -6.86 -6.88 -12.35
C GLY A 15 -7.21 -8.32 -11.96
N ASP A 16 -6.72 -9.28 -12.75
CA ASP A 16 -6.97 -10.70 -12.50
C ASP A 16 -6.53 -11.16 -11.09
N ILE A 17 -5.55 -10.48 -10.49
CA ILE A 17 -5.10 -10.78 -9.12
C ILE A 17 -6.15 -10.35 -8.11
N LEU A 18 -6.76 -9.18 -8.28
CA LEU A 18 -7.87 -8.72 -7.45
C LEU A 18 -9.07 -9.67 -7.57
N ASP A 19 -9.45 -10.03 -8.79
CA ASP A 19 -10.58 -10.91 -9.07
C ASP A 19 -10.44 -12.27 -8.39
N ARG A 20 -9.25 -12.87 -8.51
CA ARG A 20 -8.94 -14.14 -7.85
C ARG A 20 -8.86 -14.03 -6.32
N SER A 21 -8.41 -12.88 -5.82
CA SER A 21 -8.25 -12.67 -4.38
C SER A 21 -9.58 -12.40 -3.68
N ALA A 22 -10.60 -11.89 -4.38
CA ALA A 22 -11.92 -11.65 -3.81
C ALA A 22 -12.57 -12.92 -3.24
N ALA A 23 -12.35 -14.08 -3.88
CA ALA A 23 -12.85 -15.38 -3.40
C ALA A 23 -12.18 -15.87 -2.11
N LEU A 24 -11.08 -15.24 -1.68
CA LEU A 24 -10.40 -15.55 -0.43
C LEU A 24 -11.06 -14.83 0.76
N VAL A 25 -11.88 -13.82 0.52
CA VAL A 25 -12.55 -13.10 1.60
C VAL A 25 -13.68 -13.99 2.16
N ARG A 26 -13.66 -14.24 3.47
CA ARG A 26 -14.71 -15.00 4.15
C ARG A 26 -16.04 -14.22 4.15
N PRO A 27 -17.19 -14.88 4.37
CA PRO A 27 -18.46 -14.19 4.61
C PRO A 27 -18.35 -13.13 5.73
N GLY A 28 -18.88 -11.94 5.49
CA GLY A 28 -18.75 -10.78 6.39
C GLY A 28 -17.40 -10.05 6.33
N GLY A 29 -16.45 -10.52 5.52
CA GLY A 29 -15.12 -9.91 5.35
C GLY A 29 -15.11 -8.67 4.47
N THR A 30 -13.93 -8.09 4.24
CA THR A 30 -13.78 -6.87 3.43
C THR A 30 -12.69 -6.99 2.38
N LEU A 31 -13.04 -6.64 1.14
CA LEU A 31 -12.09 -6.39 0.07
C LEU A 31 -11.80 -4.89 -0.02
N VAL A 32 -10.54 -4.49 0.15
CA VAL A 32 -10.09 -3.10 0.01
C VAL A 32 -9.09 -3.03 -1.15
N SER A 33 -9.32 -2.19 -2.15
CA SER A 33 -8.32 -1.94 -3.21
C SER A 33 -7.94 -0.47 -3.26
N ILE A 34 -6.65 -0.22 -3.46
CA ILE A 34 -6.09 1.10 -3.81
C ILE A 34 -5.72 1.20 -5.30
N ALA A 35 -5.77 0.08 -6.04
CA ALA A 35 -5.32 0.00 -7.43
C ALA A 35 -6.40 0.50 -8.41
N HIS A 36 -7.66 0.12 -8.17
CA HIS A 36 -8.85 0.61 -8.88
C HIS A 36 -10.11 0.18 -8.15
N GLN A 37 -11.25 0.73 -8.59
CA GLN A 37 -12.55 0.33 -8.09
C GLN A 37 -12.81 -1.16 -8.38
N PRO A 38 -13.03 -2.01 -7.36
CA PRO A 38 -13.28 -3.42 -7.59
C PRO A 38 -14.62 -3.62 -8.30
N THR A 39 -14.62 -4.47 -9.33
CA THR A 39 -15.81 -4.92 -10.07
C THR A 39 -16.39 -6.21 -9.50
N VAL A 40 -15.57 -6.95 -8.75
CA VAL A 40 -15.95 -8.16 -8.01
C VAL A 40 -16.34 -7.83 -6.57
N ARG A 41 -17.23 -8.65 -6.00
CA ARG A 41 -17.65 -8.54 -4.59
C ARG A 41 -17.54 -9.91 -3.92
N PRO A 42 -16.98 -9.99 -2.71
CA PRO A 42 -17.05 -11.20 -1.90
C PRO A 42 -18.49 -11.56 -1.51
N ASP A 43 -18.74 -12.86 -1.31
CA ASP A 43 -20.02 -13.35 -0.80
C ASP A 43 -20.29 -12.80 0.61
N ASP A 44 -21.42 -12.12 0.77
CA ASP A 44 -21.81 -11.45 2.03
C ASP A 44 -20.72 -10.52 2.58
N GLY A 45 -19.92 -9.90 1.72
CA GLY A 45 -18.76 -9.08 2.10
C GLY A 45 -18.82 -7.64 1.63
N GLN A 46 -17.95 -6.81 2.21
CA GLN A 46 -17.81 -5.40 1.86
C GLN A 46 -16.75 -5.20 0.79
N THR A 47 -16.93 -4.18 -0.05
CA THR A 47 -15.98 -3.77 -1.07
C THR A 47 -15.71 -2.29 -0.95
N VAL A 48 -14.45 -1.93 -0.72
CA VAL A 48 -14.01 -0.55 -0.52
C VAL A 48 -12.98 -0.20 -1.58
N PHE A 49 -13.29 0.81 -2.38
CA PHE A 49 -12.28 1.49 -3.17
C PHE A 49 -11.72 2.65 -2.34
N PHE A 50 -10.45 2.57 -1.98
CA PHE A 50 -9.83 3.57 -1.14
C PHE A 50 -9.29 4.71 -1.99
N VAL A 51 -9.96 5.86 -1.92
CA VAL A 51 -9.50 7.13 -2.50
C VAL A 51 -8.89 7.97 -1.38
N VAL A 52 -7.71 8.55 -1.63
CA VAL A 52 -6.98 9.33 -0.62
C VAL A 52 -7.58 10.73 -0.51
N GLU A 53 -8.05 11.08 0.68
CA GLU A 53 -8.26 12.47 1.10
C GLU A 53 -7.30 12.79 2.27
N PRO A 54 -6.53 13.89 2.21
CA PRO A 54 -5.61 14.23 3.27
C PRO A 54 -6.35 14.68 4.54
N ASP A 55 -6.19 13.92 5.62
CA ASP A 55 -6.74 14.23 6.94
C ASP A 55 -5.60 14.62 7.90
N ARG A 56 -5.61 15.88 8.36
CA ARG A 56 -4.60 16.43 9.28
C ARG A 56 -4.52 15.65 10.60
N VAL A 57 -5.64 15.24 11.17
CA VAL A 57 -5.70 14.50 12.44
C VAL A 57 -5.08 13.12 12.27
N ARG A 58 -5.40 12.42 11.17
CA ARG A 58 -4.80 11.12 10.84
C ARG A 58 -3.31 11.22 10.57
N LEU A 59 -2.86 12.24 9.84
CA LEU A 59 -1.44 12.48 9.58
C LEU A 59 -0.66 12.78 10.88
N ALA A 60 -1.24 13.56 11.78
CA ALA A 60 -0.63 13.83 13.09
C ALA A 60 -0.50 12.54 13.94
N ASP A 61 -1.49 11.65 13.90
CA ASP A 61 -1.41 10.35 14.57
C ASP A 61 -0.32 9.45 13.98
N LEU A 62 -0.18 9.40 12.65
CA LEU A 62 0.92 8.69 11.98
C LEU A 62 2.29 9.25 12.40
N ALA A 63 2.45 10.57 12.44
CA ALA A 63 3.69 11.22 12.87
C ALA A 63 4.02 10.92 14.34
N ARG A 64 3.01 10.80 15.20
CA ARG A 64 3.20 10.37 16.60
C ARG A 64 3.63 8.91 16.68
N ARG A 65 2.96 7.99 15.96
CA ARG A 65 3.36 6.57 15.92
C ARG A 65 4.78 6.38 15.41
N LEU A 66 5.24 7.21 14.47
CA LEU A 66 6.61 7.22 13.99
C LEU A 66 7.60 7.63 15.10
N ARG A 67 7.33 8.74 15.79
CA ARG A 67 8.15 9.22 16.92
C ARG A 67 8.20 8.22 18.08
N ASP A 68 7.08 7.57 18.37
CA ASP A 68 6.95 6.55 19.41
C ASP A 68 7.60 5.19 19.02
N GLY A 69 8.15 5.06 17.81
CA GLY A 69 8.73 3.81 17.30
C GLY A 69 7.71 2.71 16.96
N ARG A 70 6.40 2.99 17.05
CA ARG A 70 5.31 2.07 16.71
C ARG A 70 5.08 1.94 15.19
N LEU A 71 5.62 2.89 14.42
CA LEU A 71 5.68 2.83 12.96
C LEU A 71 7.13 3.03 12.53
N ARG A 72 7.64 2.13 11.68
CA ARG A 72 8.98 2.25 11.10
C ARG A 72 8.89 2.39 9.59
N VAL A 73 9.47 3.47 9.05
CA VAL A 73 9.63 3.63 7.61
C VAL A 73 10.76 2.72 7.13
N ARG A 74 10.49 1.87 6.15
CA ARG A 74 11.52 1.07 5.48
C ARG A 74 12.13 1.91 4.36
N VAL A 75 13.21 2.62 4.67
CA VAL A 75 14.03 3.29 3.63
C VAL A 75 14.88 2.23 2.94
N GLY A 76 14.75 2.14 1.61
CA GLY A 76 15.53 1.21 0.80
C GLY A 76 16.87 1.82 0.40
N GLU A 77 16.82 3.01 -0.18
CA GLU A 77 17.99 3.79 -0.57
C GLU A 77 17.68 5.29 -0.49
N VAL A 78 18.73 6.09 -0.36
CA VAL A 78 18.67 7.56 -0.47
C VAL A 78 19.54 7.96 -1.65
N ARG A 79 18.98 8.76 -2.56
CA ARG A 79 19.66 9.23 -3.78
C ARG A 79 19.66 10.75 -3.82
N SER A 80 20.64 11.34 -4.50
CA SER A 80 20.62 12.77 -4.77
C SER A 80 19.51 13.12 -5.76
N LEU A 81 19.13 14.39 -5.82
CA LEU A 81 18.22 14.87 -6.86
C LEU A 81 18.78 14.63 -8.27
N ALA A 82 20.10 14.75 -8.47
CA ALA A 82 20.76 14.48 -9.75
C ALA A 82 20.60 13.02 -10.19
N ASP A 83 20.52 12.08 -9.24
CA ASP A 83 20.33 10.65 -9.50
C ASP A 83 18.86 10.24 -9.70
N ALA A 84 17.90 11.16 -9.51
CA ALA A 84 16.49 10.82 -9.56
C ALA A 84 16.07 10.12 -10.88
N PRO A 85 16.49 10.56 -12.09
CA PRO A 85 16.15 9.86 -13.33
C PRO A 85 16.61 8.40 -13.35
N ALA A 86 17.83 8.12 -12.89
CA ALA A 86 18.36 6.76 -12.79
C ALA A 86 17.60 5.93 -11.73
N ALA A 87 17.24 6.55 -10.61
CA ALA A 87 16.48 5.88 -9.55
C ALA A 87 15.08 5.45 -10.02
N PHE A 88 14.38 6.27 -10.82
CA PHE A 88 13.04 5.94 -11.34
C PHE A 88 13.04 5.00 -12.55
N THR A 89 14.14 4.94 -13.31
CA THR A 89 14.25 4.07 -14.50
C THR A 89 14.95 2.74 -14.23
N SER A 90 15.53 2.57 -13.04
CA SER A 90 16.16 1.33 -12.62
C SER A 90 15.16 0.15 -12.67
N ARG A 91 15.61 -0.96 -13.26
CA ARG A 91 14.89 -2.25 -13.21
C ARG A 91 15.16 -3.02 -11.92
N GLN A 92 16.13 -2.59 -11.13
CA GLN A 92 16.46 -3.22 -9.87
C GLN A 92 15.43 -2.84 -8.80
N ARG A 93 14.79 -3.84 -8.20
CA ARG A 93 13.88 -3.61 -7.07
C ARG A 93 14.68 -3.53 -5.77
N VAL A 94 14.61 -2.38 -5.11
CA VAL A 94 15.15 -2.19 -3.76
C VAL A 94 14.01 -2.36 -2.74
N PRO A 95 14.14 -3.21 -1.71
CA PRO A 95 13.12 -3.31 -0.66
C PRO A 95 12.98 -1.99 0.11
N GLY A 96 11.74 -1.51 0.26
CA GLY A 96 11.46 -0.24 0.94
C GLY A 96 11.30 0.92 -0.04
N ARG A 97 11.30 2.15 0.49
CA ARG A 97 11.11 3.37 -0.29
C ARG A 97 12.45 3.97 -0.68
N THR A 98 12.63 4.24 -1.97
CA THR A 98 13.67 5.14 -2.48
C THR A 98 13.32 6.58 -2.11
N ILE A 99 14.24 7.28 -1.44
CA ILE A 99 14.11 8.69 -1.04
C ILE A 99 15.03 9.53 -1.91
N ILE A 100 14.52 10.62 -2.47
CA ILE A 100 15.32 11.62 -3.20
C ILE A 100 15.62 12.78 -2.25
N ARG A 101 16.90 13.00 -1.97
CA ARG A 101 17.40 14.14 -1.21
C ARG A 101 17.47 15.36 -2.14
N VAL A 102 16.74 16.42 -1.78
CA VAL A 102 16.61 17.65 -2.57
C VAL A 102 17.50 18.77 -2.04
N ALA A 103 17.82 18.77 -0.74
CA ALA A 103 18.75 19.71 -0.11
C ALA A 103 19.71 18.95 0.82
N GLU A 104 20.93 19.47 0.95
CA GLU A 104 21.82 19.14 2.06
C GLU A 104 21.37 19.94 3.29
N ASP A 105 21.63 19.39 4.48
CA ASP A 105 21.32 20.05 5.75
C ASP A 105 22.25 21.25 5.99
#